data_AF-A0A9R1XVI5-F1
#
_entry.id   AF-A0A9R1XVI5-F1
#
_cell.length_a   1.000
_cell.length_b   1.000
_cell.length_c   1.000
_cell.angle_alpha   90.00
_cell.angle_beta   90.00
_cell.angle_gamma   90.00
#
_symmetry.space_group_name_H-M   'P 1'
#
loop_
_entity.id
_entity.type
_entity.pdbx_description
1 polymer ?
#
loop_
_entity_poly.entity_id
_entity_poly.type
_entity_poly.pdbx_seq_one_letter_code
_entity_poly.pdbx_strand_id
1 'polypeptide(L)'
;MLFSKKNDTRLQLLENELLSITQRDMTIAQYFHKVNSICREITELDPQSVITEARMKRIIIHGLRLEYRSFITVVQGWPIQPSLVEFENLLASQEAMAKQMGGITLKSEEEALYTSKNRRNFKPPSKEGYKNADKGKSQPGTS
;
A
#
# COMPACT_ATOMS: atom_id res chain seq x y z
N MET A 1 -18.58 -1.16 48.88
CA MET A 1 -18.56 0.07 48.06
C MET A 1 -17.24 0.32 47.32
N LEU A 2 -16.05 0.07 47.90
CA LEU A 2 -14.77 0.44 47.26
C LEU A 2 -14.56 -0.15 45.84
N PHE A 3 -14.96 -1.41 45.62
CA PHE A 3 -14.85 -2.07 44.31
C PHE A 3 -15.70 -1.42 43.22
N SER A 4 -16.92 -0.97 43.53
CA SER A 4 -17.78 -0.26 42.56
C SER A 4 -17.07 1.00 42.06
N LYS A 5 -16.63 1.87 42.98
CA LYS A 5 -15.93 3.12 42.64
C LYS A 5 -14.66 2.91 41.81
N LYS A 6 -13.95 1.78 42.02
CA LYS A 6 -12.78 1.41 41.20
C LYS A 6 -13.19 1.00 39.79
N ASN A 7 -14.29 0.27 39.63
CA ASN A 7 -14.83 -0.11 38.33
C ASN A 7 -15.34 1.14 37.58
N ASP A 8 -16.07 2.03 38.24
CA ASP A 8 -16.56 3.30 37.67
C ASP A 8 -15.40 4.15 37.10
N THR A 9 -14.31 4.25 37.86
CA THR A 9 -13.10 5.00 37.43
C THR A 9 -12.41 4.33 36.23
N ARG A 10 -12.37 2.99 36.20
CA ARG A 10 -11.78 2.23 35.09
C ARG A 10 -12.63 2.31 33.82
N LEU A 11 -13.96 2.25 33.97
CA LEU A 11 -14.92 2.41 32.88
C LEU A 11 -14.73 3.77 32.20
N GLN A 12 -14.73 4.86 32.97
CA GLN A 12 -14.48 6.20 32.44
C GLN A 12 -13.12 6.32 31.74
N LEU A 13 -12.06 5.69 32.26
CA LEU A 13 -10.75 5.69 31.62
C LEU A 13 -10.78 5.02 30.24
N LEU A 14 -11.43 3.86 30.14
CA LEU A 14 -11.57 3.11 28.88
C LEU A 14 -12.47 3.83 27.87
N GLU A 15 -13.55 4.47 28.31
CA GLU A 15 -14.40 5.29 27.44
C GLU A 15 -13.61 6.47 26.84
N ASN A 16 -12.80 7.15 27.66
CA ASN A 16 -11.92 8.22 27.20
C ASN A 16 -10.81 7.72 26.27
N GLU A 17 -10.21 6.55 26.54
CA GLU A 17 -9.25 5.94 25.63
C GLU A 17 -9.92 5.59 24.29
N LEU A 18 -11.11 4.99 24.30
CA LEU A 18 -11.84 4.61 23.11
C LEU A 18 -12.27 5.83 22.26
N LEU A 19 -12.62 6.95 22.89
CA LEU A 19 -12.97 8.19 22.18
C LEU A 19 -11.74 8.93 21.61
N SER A 20 -10.54 8.65 22.13
CA SER A 20 -9.27 9.27 21.69
C SER A 20 -8.37 8.34 20.87
N ILE A 21 -8.79 7.09 20.65
CA ILE A 21 -8.01 6.09 19.94
C ILE A 21 -7.90 6.43 18.44
N THR A 22 -6.67 6.33 17.93
CA THR A 22 -6.31 6.65 16.54
C THR A 22 -5.38 5.56 16.03
N GLN A 23 -5.45 5.25 14.73
CA GLN A 23 -4.64 4.20 14.09
C GLN A 23 -3.14 4.50 14.19
N ARG A 24 -2.74 5.76 13.92
CA ARG A 24 -1.34 6.21 13.96
C ARG A 24 -0.43 5.32 13.09
N ASP A 25 0.52 4.63 13.71
CA ASP A 25 1.50 3.70 13.15
C ASP A 25 1.05 2.22 13.18
N MET A 26 -0.08 1.91 13.82
CA MET A 26 -0.64 0.56 13.87
C MET A 26 -1.14 0.11 12.48
N THR A 27 -0.96 -1.19 12.20
CA THR A 27 -1.67 -1.85 11.09
C THR A 27 -3.18 -1.85 11.35
N ILE A 28 -3.98 -2.10 10.31
CA ILE A 28 -5.44 -2.21 10.45
C ILE A 28 -5.81 -3.26 11.50
N ALA A 29 -5.22 -4.46 11.42
CA ALA A 29 -5.48 -5.54 12.38
C ALA A 29 -5.08 -5.16 13.82
N GLN A 30 -3.97 -4.45 14.02
CA GLN A 30 -3.56 -3.96 15.35
C GLN A 30 -4.53 -2.91 15.90
N TYR A 31 -4.97 -1.97 15.05
CA TYR A 31 -5.93 -0.94 15.44
C TYR A 31 -7.30 -1.54 15.78
N PHE A 32 -7.83 -2.43 14.94
CA PHE A 32 -9.07 -3.16 15.20
C PHE A 32 -8.96 -4.01 16.48
N HIS A 33 -7.87 -4.76 16.66
CA HIS A 33 -7.65 -5.53 17.89
C HIS A 33 -7.67 -4.65 19.14
N LYS A 34 -7.05 -3.45 19.10
CA LYS A 34 -7.07 -2.54 20.24
C LYS A 34 -8.47 -1.98 20.52
N VAL A 35 -9.21 -1.57 19.49
CA VAL A 35 -10.62 -1.14 19.63
C VAL A 35 -11.50 -2.27 20.18
N ASN A 36 -11.36 -3.49 19.65
CA ASN A 36 -12.04 -4.70 20.12
C ASN A 36 -11.74 -4.98 21.61
N SER A 37 -10.48 -4.89 22.04
CA SER A 37 -10.08 -5.13 23.43
C SER A 37 -10.72 -4.13 24.39
N ILE A 38 -10.74 -2.84 24.04
CA ILE A 38 -11.34 -1.80 24.89
C ILE A 38 -12.87 -1.97 24.97
N CYS A 39 -13.54 -2.20 23.84
CA CYS A 39 -14.99 -2.45 23.82
C CYS A 39 -15.39 -3.69 24.64
N ARG A 40 -14.58 -4.76 24.59
CA ARG A 40 -14.76 -5.95 25.42
C ARG A 40 -14.60 -5.63 26.91
N GLU A 41 -13.54 -4.93 27.30
CA GLU A 41 -13.28 -4.59 28.70
C GLU A 41 -14.36 -3.66 29.28
N ILE A 42 -14.86 -2.70 28.49
CA ILE A 42 -16.02 -1.86 28.83
C ILE A 42 -17.26 -2.75 29.09
N THR A 43 -17.56 -3.69 28.20
CA THR A 43 -18.70 -4.61 28.33
C THR A 43 -18.57 -5.57 29.53
N GLU A 44 -17.34 -5.94 29.91
CA GLU A 44 -17.06 -6.77 31.09
C GLU A 44 -17.19 -5.98 32.41
N LEU A 45 -16.98 -4.66 32.40
CA LEU A 45 -17.16 -3.79 33.57
C LEU A 45 -18.63 -3.36 33.75
N ASP A 46 -19.33 -3.06 32.65
CA ASP A 46 -20.76 -2.77 32.65
C ASP A 46 -21.45 -3.41 31.43
N PRO A 47 -22.19 -4.53 31.62
CA PRO A 47 -22.97 -5.16 30.55
C PRO A 47 -24.13 -4.32 29.98
N GLN A 48 -24.46 -3.15 30.54
CA GLN A 48 -25.40 -2.19 29.92
C GLN A 48 -24.70 -1.24 28.95
N SER A 49 -23.37 -1.11 29.02
CA SER A 49 -22.56 -0.20 28.18
C SER A 49 -22.19 -0.76 26.80
N VAL A 50 -22.85 -1.85 26.35
CA VAL A 50 -22.51 -2.58 25.12
C VAL A 50 -22.35 -1.65 23.92
N ILE A 51 -21.17 -1.70 23.31
CA ILE A 51 -20.82 -0.86 22.18
C ILE A 51 -21.31 -1.51 20.90
N THR A 52 -22.39 -0.96 20.34
CA THR A 52 -23.00 -1.47 19.11
C THR A 52 -22.02 -1.39 17.93
N GLU A 53 -22.16 -2.32 16.99
CA GLU A 53 -21.33 -2.40 15.79
C GLU A 53 -21.29 -1.07 15.00
N ALA A 54 -22.42 -0.35 14.95
CA ALA A 54 -22.50 0.96 14.33
C ALA A 54 -21.70 2.05 15.07
N ARG A 55 -21.70 2.05 16.42
CA ARG A 55 -20.85 2.94 17.23
C ARG A 55 -19.38 2.59 17.03
N MET A 56 -19.05 1.30 16.97
CA MET A 56 -17.70 0.79 16.78
C MET A 56 -17.12 1.16 15.41
N LYS A 57 -17.86 0.95 14.32
CA LYS A 57 -17.49 1.43 12.97
C LYS A 57 -17.27 2.94 12.93
N ARG A 58 -18.10 3.72 13.63
CA ARG A 58 -17.92 5.19 13.72
C ARG A 58 -16.61 5.56 14.42
N ILE A 59 -16.29 4.94 15.55
CA ILE A 59 -15.02 5.14 16.26
C ILE A 59 -13.83 4.82 15.35
N ILE A 60 -13.86 3.65 14.70
CA ILE A 60 -12.83 3.21 13.76
C ILE A 60 -12.66 4.22 12.62
N ILE A 61 -13.75 4.60 11.94
CA ILE A 61 -13.72 5.55 10.82
C ILE A 61 -13.13 6.90 11.22
N HIS A 62 -13.40 7.39 12.43
CA HIS A 62 -12.83 8.66 12.90
C HIS A 62 -11.36 8.57 13.30
N GLY A 63 -10.89 7.41 13.78
CA GLY A 63 -9.49 7.22 14.19
C GLY A 63 -8.56 6.68 13.10
N LEU A 64 -9.08 6.20 11.96
CA LEU A 64 -8.29 5.78 10.80
C LEU A 64 -7.42 6.92 10.23
N ARG A 65 -6.30 6.55 9.58
CA ARG A 65 -5.47 7.49 8.83
C ARG A 65 -6.24 8.12 7.67
N LEU A 66 -5.94 9.39 7.36
CA LEU A 66 -6.62 10.14 6.30
C LEU A 66 -6.46 9.53 4.89
N GLU A 67 -5.45 8.69 4.66
CA GLU A 67 -5.25 7.94 3.41
C GLU A 67 -6.41 6.99 3.08
N TYR A 68 -7.12 6.47 4.09
CA TYR A 68 -8.30 5.62 3.89
C TYR A 68 -9.55 6.43 3.52
N ARG A 69 -9.55 7.78 3.63
CA ARG A 69 -10.75 8.61 3.47
C ARG A 69 -11.52 8.33 2.18
N SER A 70 -10.83 8.28 1.03
CA SER A 70 -11.47 8.01 -0.27
C SER A 70 -12.08 6.60 -0.33
N PHE A 71 -11.39 5.61 0.26
CA PHE A 71 -11.88 4.23 0.36
C PHE A 71 -13.13 4.14 1.26
N ILE A 72 -13.11 4.82 2.42
CA ILE A 72 -14.28 4.92 3.31
C ILE A 72 -15.47 5.55 2.61
N THR A 73 -15.29 6.64 1.85
CA THR A 73 -16.37 7.27 1.08
C THR A 73 -17.00 6.31 0.07
N VAL A 74 -16.22 5.45 -0.58
CA VAL A 74 -16.74 4.42 -1.49
C VAL A 74 -17.55 3.36 -0.73
N VAL A 75 -17.00 2.81 0.37
CA VAL A 75 -17.68 1.78 1.18
C VAL A 75 -18.98 2.31 1.81
N GLN A 76 -18.99 3.58 2.26
CA GLN A 76 -20.20 4.24 2.78
C GLN A 76 -21.31 4.43 1.73
N GLY A 77 -20.95 4.44 0.44
CA GLY A 77 -21.92 4.52 -0.66
C GLY A 77 -22.59 3.19 -1.03
N TRP A 78 -22.18 2.06 -0.43
CA TRP A 78 -22.71 0.75 -0.79
C TRP A 78 -24.14 0.53 -0.25
N PRO A 79 -25.06 -0.04 -1.06
CA PRO A 79 -26.45 -0.28 -0.66
C PRO A 79 -26.58 -1.33 0.45
N ILE A 80 -25.63 -2.27 0.52
CA ILE A 80 -25.45 -3.20 1.62
C ILE A 80 -24.14 -2.82 2.30
N GLN A 81 -24.22 -2.41 3.57
CA GLN A 81 -23.05 -2.07 4.36
C GLN A 81 -22.36 -3.34 4.86
N PRO A 82 -21.02 -3.45 4.77
CA PRO A 82 -20.29 -4.61 5.28
C PRO A 82 -20.46 -4.71 6.80
N SER A 83 -20.47 -5.92 7.34
CA SER A 83 -20.30 -6.18 8.78
C SER A 83 -18.93 -5.68 9.28
N LEU A 84 -18.73 -5.60 10.59
CA LEU A 84 -17.46 -5.14 11.17
C LEU A 84 -16.27 -6.00 10.72
N VAL A 85 -16.45 -7.32 10.61
CA VAL A 85 -15.42 -8.26 10.17
C VAL A 85 -15.11 -8.09 8.67
N GLU A 86 -16.13 -7.91 7.84
CA GLU A 86 -15.93 -7.60 6.41
C GLU A 86 -15.24 -6.24 6.23
N PHE A 87 -15.59 -5.25 7.05
CA PHE A 87 -14.98 -3.92 7.04
C PHE A 87 -13.50 -3.95 7.46
N GLU A 88 -13.14 -4.77 8.46
CA GLU A 88 -11.74 -5.05 8.83
C GLU A 88 -10.97 -5.66 7.65
N ASN A 89 -11.51 -6.71 7.04
CA ASN A 89 -10.89 -7.42 5.92
C ASN A 89 -10.71 -6.52 4.68
N LEU A 90 -11.68 -5.66 4.39
CA LEU A 90 -11.62 -4.66 3.32
C LEU A 90 -10.48 -3.65 3.56
N LEU A 91 -10.37 -3.11 4.77
CA LEU A 91 -9.31 -2.18 5.14
C LEU A 91 -7.92 -2.82 5.18
N ALA A 92 -7.81 -4.07 5.66
CA ALA A 92 -6.56 -4.83 5.65
C ALA A 92 -6.09 -5.15 4.22
N SER A 93 -7.03 -5.47 3.32
CA SER A 93 -6.75 -5.65 1.89
C SER A 93 -6.25 -4.34 1.25
N GLN A 94 -6.88 -3.21 1.57
CA GLN A 94 -6.44 -1.88 1.13
C GLN A 94 -5.04 -1.53 1.68
N GLU A 95 -4.75 -1.86 2.94
CA GLU A 95 -3.42 -1.68 3.54
C GLU A 95 -2.35 -2.52 2.82
N ALA A 96 -2.65 -3.77 2.49
CA ALA A 96 -1.74 -4.66 1.77
C ALA A 96 -1.43 -4.15 0.35
N MET A 97 -2.45 -3.72 -0.40
CA MET A 97 -2.27 -3.12 -1.73
C MET A 97 -1.49 -1.81 -1.67
N ALA A 98 -1.75 -0.95 -0.69
CA ALA A 98 -1.02 0.31 -0.51
C ALA A 98 0.47 0.07 -0.19
N LYS A 99 0.79 -0.92 0.65
CA LYS A 99 2.17 -1.34 0.92
C LYS A 99 2.89 -1.87 -0.32
N GLN A 100 2.19 -2.62 -1.18
CA GLN A 100 2.75 -3.06 -2.46
C GLN A 100 3.02 -1.88 -3.39
N MET A 101 2.06 -0.95 -3.59
CA MET A 101 2.28 0.23 -4.45
C MET A 101 3.39 1.16 -3.92
N GLY A 102 3.50 1.36 -2.61
CA GLY A 102 4.61 2.12 -2.02
C GLY A 102 5.97 1.42 -2.14
N GLY A 103 5.97 0.08 -2.20
CA GLY A 103 7.15 -0.74 -2.50
C GLY A 103 7.55 -0.73 -3.98
N ILE A 104 6.62 -0.40 -4.89
CA ILE A 104 6.90 -0.15 -6.32
C ILE A 104 7.41 1.29 -6.49
N THR A 105 8.44 1.65 -5.71
CA THR A 105 9.49 2.49 -6.32
C THR A 105 10.10 1.65 -7.40
N LEU A 106 10.11 2.16 -8.64
CA LEU A 106 10.68 1.45 -9.78
C LEU A 106 12.06 0.90 -9.43
N LYS A 107 12.14 -0.42 -9.26
CA LYS A 107 13.30 -1.16 -9.75
C LYS A 107 13.24 -1.01 -11.28
N SER A 108 13.67 0.15 -11.76
CA SER A 108 14.17 0.27 -13.11
C SER A 108 15.25 -0.79 -13.20
N GLU A 109 15.01 -1.82 -14.00
CA GLU A 109 15.98 -2.86 -14.31
C GLU A 109 17.02 -2.26 -15.27
N GLU A 110 17.70 -1.22 -14.77
CA GLU A 110 18.90 -0.62 -15.32
C GLU A 110 20.09 -1.54 -14.99
N GLU A 111 19.93 -2.85 -15.22
CA GLU A 111 21.05 -3.77 -15.38
C GLU A 111 21.62 -3.62 -16.79
N ALA A 112 22.05 -2.40 -17.11
CA ALA A 112 22.89 -2.10 -18.25
C ALA A 112 24.33 -2.59 -17.97
N LEU A 113 24.55 -3.91 -17.89
CA LEU A 113 25.89 -4.50 -17.77
C LEU A 113 26.31 -5.29 -19.01
N TYR A 114 26.86 -4.49 -19.92
CA TYR A 114 27.51 -4.86 -21.16
C TYR A 114 28.76 -5.74 -20.95
N THR A 115 28.63 -7.06 -20.76
CA THR A 115 29.78 -7.98 -20.89
C THR A 115 29.43 -9.36 -21.42
N SER A 116 29.75 -9.61 -22.71
CA SER A 116 30.34 -10.89 -23.11
C SER A 116 31.41 -10.68 -24.20
N LYS A 117 32.65 -10.43 -23.75
CA LYS A 117 33.82 -10.58 -24.63
C LYS A 117 33.96 -12.06 -24.96
N ASN A 118 33.61 -12.47 -26.17
CA ASN A 118 34.04 -13.78 -26.68
C ASN A 118 34.80 -13.64 -27.99
N ARG A 119 36.08 -14.02 -27.94
CA ARG A 119 37.04 -13.89 -29.04
C ARG A 119 36.62 -14.78 -30.21
N ARG A 120 36.47 -14.21 -31.41
CA ARG A 120 36.70 -14.95 -32.66
C ARG A 120 37.58 -14.12 -33.58
N ASN A 121 38.83 -14.58 -33.73
CA ASN A 121 39.77 -14.04 -34.70
C ASN A 121 39.25 -14.35 -36.11
N PHE A 122 38.87 -13.33 -36.87
CA PHE A 122 38.78 -13.44 -38.32
C PHE A 122 39.82 -12.52 -38.95
N LYS A 123 40.84 -13.14 -39.56
CA LYS A 123 41.84 -12.45 -40.39
C LYS A 123 41.12 -11.75 -41.54
N PRO A 124 41.38 -10.45 -41.80
CA PRO A 124 41.08 -9.88 -43.11
C PRO A 124 42.04 -10.48 -44.15
N PRO A 125 41.57 -10.91 -45.33
CA PRO A 125 42.47 -11.26 -46.44
C PRO A 125 43.21 -10.01 -46.92
N SER A 126 44.50 -10.18 -47.19
CA SER A 126 45.41 -9.14 -47.70
C SER A 126 45.04 -8.71 -49.12
N LYS A 127 45.41 -7.46 -49.47
CA LYS A 127 45.26 -6.91 -50.82
C LYS A 127 46.21 -7.62 -51.79
N GLU A 128 45.68 -8.13 -52.88
CA GLU A 128 46.43 -8.52 -54.08
C GLU A 128 45.64 -8.00 -55.29
N GLY A 129 46.25 -7.19 -56.16
CA GLY A 129 45.53 -6.48 -57.23
C GLY A 129 45.95 -6.92 -58.62
N TYR A 130 45.05 -6.75 -59.60
CA TYR A 130 45.38 -6.76 -61.03
C TYR A 130 44.67 -5.61 -61.78
N LYS A 131 45.15 -5.31 -62.99
CA LYS A 131 45.09 -3.99 -63.66
C LYS A 131 44.10 -3.94 -64.85
N ASN A 132 43.63 -2.71 -65.18
CA ASN A 132 43.20 -2.21 -66.52
C ASN A 132 41.95 -2.89 -67.15
N ALA A 133 41.12 -2.30 -68.04
CA ALA A 133 40.91 -0.95 -68.65
C ALA A 133 39.38 -0.80 -68.96
N ASP A 134 38.79 0.17 -69.67
CA ASP A 134 39.21 1.42 -70.36
C ASP A 134 38.05 2.45 -70.25
N LYS A 135 38.26 3.68 -70.75
CA LYS A 135 37.29 4.73 -71.16
C LYS A 135 35.81 4.68 -70.72
N GLY A 136 35.42 5.78 -70.06
CA GLY A 136 34.07 6.35 -70.12
C GLY A 136 34.01 7.77 -69.56
N LYS A 137 34.22 8.80 -70.41
CA LYS A 137 33.95 10.22 -70.05
C LYS A 137 32.41 10.40 -69.89
N SER A 138 31.85 11.28 -69.08
CA SER A 138 32.19 12.71 -68.89
C SER A 138 31.58 13.31 -67.61
N GLN A 139 32.17 14.41 -67.14
CA GLN A 139 31.55 15.46 -66.27
C GLN A 139 31.28 16.72 -67.13
N PRO A 140 30.71 17.83 -66.60
CA PRO A 140 29.94 18.03 -65.36
C PRO A 140 28.53 18.63 -65.65
N GLY A 141 27.79 19.05 -64.62
CA GLY A 141 26.65 19.97 -64.78
C GLY A 141 26.98 21.40 -64.35
N THR A 142 26.16 22.37 -64.77
CA THR A 142 25.99 23.70 -64.16
C THR A 142 24.73 24.37 -64.72
N SER A 143 23.99 25.05 -63.82
CA SER A 143 22.94 26.07 -64.08
C SER A 143 21.67 25.62 -64.84
#